data_AF-W4LVX1-F1
#
_entry.id   AF-W4LVX1-F1
#
_cell.length_a   1.000
_cell.length_b   1.000
_cell.length_c   1.000
_cell.angle_alpha   90.00
_cell.angle_beta   90.00
_cell.angle_gamma   90.00
#
_symmetry.space_group_name_H-M   'P 1'
#
loop_
_entity.id
_entity.type
_entity.pdbx_description
1 polymer ?
#
loop_
_entity_poly.entity_id
_entity_poly.type
_entity_poly.pdbx_seq_one_letter_code
_entity_poly.pdbx_strand_id
1 'polypeptide(L)'
;MEVRQRIHDQEGQAQTLYHLGYVAQLEKDFEEASQYFKISLELADDINSHDISTKIYARLTEINIEQKNWPVATSWLHKGLEVLQNVDNETSKIEILSLLATVESREGNSQAAIGHFQQSLALLEQSGNSIGQAYVLRELVTLFEAQGDAVQTRECRTKLAALAEQSSDSAFFDFSSND
;
A
#
# COMPACT_ATOMS: atom_id res chain seq x y z
N MET A 1 -5.86 -30.89 -19.81
CA MET A 1 -5.76 -31.22 -18.37
C MET A 1 -4.40 -30.78 -17.83
N GLU A 2 -3.32 -31.12 -18.53
CA GLU A 2 -1.93 -30.77 -18.16
C GLU A 2 -1.65 -29.26 -18.00
N VAL A 3 -2.17 -28.40 -18.89
CA VAL A 3 -1.96 -26.93 -18.77
C VAL A 3 -2.56 -26.36 -17.49
N ARG A 4 -3.78 -26.77 -17.13
CA ARG A 4 -4.44 -26.32 -15.88
C ARG A 4 -3.69 -26.81 -14.65
N GLN A 5 -3.18 -28.05 -14.69
CA GLN A 5 -2.40 -28.62 -13.60
C GLN A 5 -1.06 -27.89 -13.42
N ARG A 6 -0.39 -27.55 -14.53
CA ARG A 6 0.84 -26.76 -14.52
C ARG A 6 0.63 -25.34 -14.00
N ILE A 7 -0.43 -24.64 -14.43
CA ILE A 7 -0.76 -23.30 -13.91
C ILE A 7 -1.02 -23.36 -12.40
N HIS A 8 -1.78 -24.36 -11.94
CA HIS A 8 -2.07 -24.51 -10.51
C HIS A 8 -0.83 -24.82 -9.67
N ASP A 9 0.09 -25.62 -10.21
CA ASP A 9 1.39 -25.91 -9.59
C ASP A 9 2.26 -24.64 -9.51
N GLN A 10 2.35 -23.86 -10.60
CA GLN A 10 3.09 -22.59 -10.62
C GLN A 10 2.49 -21.54 -9.68
N GLU A 11 1.16 -21.46 -9.58
CA GLU A 11 0.48 -20.58 -8.63
C GLU A 11 0.82 -20.97 -7.17
N GLY A 12 0.78 -22.26 -6.84
CA GLY A 12 1.17 -22.77 -5.52
C GLY A 12 2.64 -22.51 -5.19
N GLN A 13 3.53 -22.65 -6.16
CA GLN A 13 4.95 -22.32 -6.03
C GLN A 13 5.16 -20.82 -5.79
N ALA A 14 4.50 -19.95 -6.56
CA ALA A 14 4.57 -18.50 -6.38
C ALA A 14 4.12 -18.11 -4.97
N GLN A 15 3.00 -18.64 -4.48
CA GLN A 15 2.51 -18.36 -3.12
C GLN A 15 3.47 -18.86 -2.04
N THR A 16 4.04 -20.05 -2.22
CA THR A 16 5.00 -20.61 -1.27
C THR A 16 6.25 -19.73 -1.16
N LEU A 17 6.80 -19.29 -2.30
CA LEU A 17 7.93 -18.37 -2.33
C LEU A 17 7.59 -17.01 -1.71
N TYR A 18 6.39 -16.48 -1.98
CA TYR A 18 5.92 -15.26 -1.31
C TYR A 18 5.92 -15.42 0.21
N HIS A 19 5.44 -16.55 0.73
CA HIS A 19 5.43 -16.80 2.17
C HIS A 19 6.83 -17.00 2.77
N LEU A 20 7.74 -17.66 2.05
CA LEU A 20 9.15 -17.76 2.46
C LEU A 20 9.81 -16.38 2.52
N GLY A 21 9.58 -15.55 1.51
CA GLY A 21 10.05 -14.16 1.49
C GLY A 21 9.50 -13.34 2.67
N TYR A 22 8.22 -13.52 2.99
CA TYR A 22 7.61 -12.86 4.14
C TYR A 22 8.21 -13.30 5.48
N VAL A 23 8.48 -14.59 5.66
CA VAL A 23 9.15 -15.10 6.86
C VAL A 23 10.57 -14.52 6.98
N ALA A 24 11.36 -14.55 5.90
CA ALA A 24 12.71 -13.97 5.89
C ALA A 24 12.67 -12.45 6.18
N GLN A 25 11.67 -11.73 5.67
CA GLN A 25 11.48 -10.30 5.96
C GLN A 25 11.21 -10.07 7.45
N LEU A 26 10.39 -10.91 8.11
CA LEU A 26 10.14 -10.82 9.56
C LEU A 26 11.40 -11.09 10.38
N GLU A 27 12.28 -11.95 9.88
CA GLU A 27 13.60 -12.22 10.46
C GLU A 27 14.63 -11.12 10.15
N LYS A 28 14.23 -10.11 9.37
CA LYS A 28 15.07 -9.01 8.86
C LYS A 28 16.20 -9.47 7.93
N ASP A 29 16.11 -10.67 7.38
CA ASP A 29 16.96 -11.08 6.26
C ASP A 29 16.37 -10.52 4.95
N PHE A 30 16.63 -9.24 4.73
CA PHE A 30 16.09 -8.53 3.57
C PHE A 30 16.67 -9.00 2.24
N GLU A 31 17.88 -9.56 2.24
CA GLU A 31 18.51 -10.08 1.04
C GLU A 31 17.80 -11.37 0.60
N GLU A 32 17.65 -12.32 1.52
CA GLU A 32 16.93 -13.56 1.25
C GLU A 32 15.45 -13.30 0.92
N ALA A 33 14.79 -12.42 1.69
CA ALA A 33 13.41 -12.02 1.42
C ALA A 33 13.24 -11.47 0.00
N SER A 34 14.12 -10.57 -0.41
CA SER A 34 14.09 -9.98 -1.76
C SER A 34 14.30 -11.02 -2.85
N GLN A 35 15.13 -12.05 -2.62
CA GLN A 35 15.34 -13.13 -3.56
C GLN A 35 14.06 -13.97 -3.72
N TYR A 36 13.46 -14.42 -2.62
CA TYR A 36 12.21 -15.18 -2.68
C TYR A 36 11.08 -14.39 -3.35
N PHE A 37 10.95 -13.11 -3.04
CA PHE A 37 9.96 -12.24 -3.66
C PHE A 37 10.19 -12.08 -5.17
N LYS A 38 11.43 -11.92 -5.64
CA LYS A 38 11.72 -11.83 -7.08
C LYS A 38 11.38 -13.11 -7.83
N ILE A 39 11.72 -14.28 -7.28
CA ILE A 39 11.38 -15.57 -7.91
C ILE A 39 9.85 -15.77 -7.92
N SER A 40 9.18 -15.40 -6.83
CA SER A 40 7.71 -15.42 -6.75
C SER A 40 7.08 -14.50 -7.81
N LEU A 41 7.69 -13.33 -8.06
CA LEU A 41 7.20 -12.36 -9.04
C LEU A 41 7.36 -12.88 -10.48
N GLU A 42 8.50 -13.49 -10.79
CA GLU A 42 8.71 -14.13 -12.10
C GLU A 42 7.65 -15.21 -12.38
N LEU A 43 7.33 -16.04 -11.39
CA LEU A 43 6.26 -17.04 -11.53
C LEU A 43 4.88 -16.41 -11.63
N ALA A 44 4.61 -15.34 -10.88
CA ALA A 44 3.35 -14.61 -10.95
C ALA A 44 3.15 -13.98 -12.35
N ASP A 45 4.21 -13.42 -12.94
CA ASP A 45 4.17 -12.85 -14.28
C ASP A 45 3.96 -13.95 -15.34
N ASP A 46 4.63 -15.10 -15.22
CA ASP A 46 4.45 -16.26 -16.11
C ASP A 46 3.00 -16.76 -16.18
N ILE A 47 2.29 -16.70 -15.05
CA ILE A 47 0.88 -17.11 -14.95
C ILE A 47 -0.11 -15.95 -15.06
N ASN A 48 0.36 -14.72 -15.28
CA ASN A 48 -0.42 -13.48 -15.32
C ASN A 48 -1.25 -13.24 -14.04
N SER A 49 -0.70 -13.57 -12.87
CA SER A 49 -1.37 -13.36 -11.58
C SER A 49 -1.07 -11.97 -11.02
N HIS A 50 -1.87 -10.99 -11.43
CA HIS A 50 -1.75 -9.61 -10.98
C HIS A 50 -1.90 -9.46 -9.46
N ASP A 51 -2.74 -10.28 -8.81
CA ASP A 51 -2.94 -10.26 -7.37
C ASP A 51 -1.67 -10.64 -6.60
N ILE A 52 -0.93 -11.65 -7.07
CA ILE A 52 0.34 -12.06 -6.45
C ILE A 52 1.41 -11.01 -6.73
N SER A 53 1.56 -10.56 -7.99
CA SER A 53 2.56 -9.54 -8.36
C SER A 53 2.38 -8.27 -7.52
N THR A 54 1.15 -7.82 -7.30
CA THR A 54 0.91 -6.58 -6.54
C THR A 54 1.25 -6.70 -5.06
N LYS A 55 0.95 -7.83 -4.43
CA LYS A 55 1.38 -8.12 -3.05
C LYS A 55 2.91 -8.14 -2.94
N ILE A 56 3.59 -8.68 -3.93
CA ILE A 56 5.05 -8.70 -3.97
C ILE A 56 5.63 -7.30 -4.11
N TYR A 57 5.05 -6.45 -4.97
CA TYR A 57 5.48 -5.06 -5.09
C TYR A 57 5.37 -4.31 -3.76
N ALA A 58 4.28 -4.50 -3.00
CA ALA A 58 4.14 -3.94 -1.67
C ALA A 58 5.25 -4.42 -0.71
N ARG A 59 5.55 -5.72 -0.67
CA ARG A 59 6.62 -6.28 0.19
C ARG A 59 8.02 -5.78 -0.18
N LEU A 60 8.36 -5.77 -1.46
CA LEU A 60 9.63 -5.23 -1.95
C LEU A 60 9.75 -3.73 -1.61
N THR A 61 8.64 -3.00 -1.65
CA THR A 61 8.59 -1.60 -1.23
C THR A 61 8.88 -1.47 0.27
N GLU A 62 8.20 -2.23 1.13
CA GLU A 62 8.44 -2.22 2.59
C GLU A 62 9.90 -2.47 2.93
N ILE A 63 10.52 -3.48 2.31
CA ILE A 63 11.96 -3.77 2.48
C ILE A 63 12.81 -2.54 2.12
N ASN A 64 12.53 -1.92 0.97
CA ASN A 64 13.30 -0.75 0.53
C ASN A 64 13.04 0.48 1.40
N ILE A 65 11.85 0.63 1.97
CA ILE A 65 11.53 1.66 2.97
C ILE A 65 12.37 1.45 4.23
N GLU A 66 12.46 0.21 4.74
CA GLU A 66 13.26 -0.10 5.93
C GLU A 66 14.76 0.16 5.70
N GLN A 67 15.22 -0.09 4.47
CA GLN A 67 16.59 0.21 4.03
C GLN A 67 16.81 1.67 3.62
N LYS A 68 15.78 2.53 3.65
CA LYS A 68 15.79 3.93 3.20
C LYS A 68 16.17 4.11 1.73
N ASN A 69 15.92 3.09 0.91
CA ASN A 69 16.11 3.08 -0.54
C ASN A 69 14.86 3.61 -1.26
N TRP A 70 14.50 4.87 -1.00
CA TRP A 70 13.26 5.48 -1.50
C TRP A 70 13.08 5.41 -3.02
N PRO A 71 14.10 5.67 -3.87
CA PRO A 71 13.93 5.57 -5.31
C PRO A 71 13.56 4.16 -5.80
N VAL A 72 14.07 3.13 -5.13
CA VAL A 72 13.77 1.73 -5.44
C VAL A 72 12.36 1.38 -4.98
N ALA A 73 11.94 1.84 -3.80
CA ALA A 73 10.58 1.69 -3.30
C ALA A 73 9.56 2.32 -4.26
N THR A 74 9.77 3.57 -4.66
CA THR A 74 8.92 4.28 -5.64
C THR A 74 8.86 3.54 -6.98
N SER A 75 9.97 2.98 -7.46
CA SER A 75 9.98 2.18 -8.70
C SER A 75 9.12 0.92 -8.61
N TRP A 76 9.12 0.21 -7.47
CA TRP A 76 8.27 -0.98 -7.28
C TRP A 76 6.79 -0.62 -7.25
N LEU A 77 6.43 0.48 -6.59
CA LEU A 77 5.04 0.94 -6.52
C LEU A 77 4.50 1.39 -7.87
N HIS A 78 5.32 2.07 -8.69
CA HIS A 78 4.91 2.41 -10.06
C HIS A 78 4.66 1.19 -10.94
N LYS A 79 5.46 0.12 -10.81
CA LYS A 79 5.20 -1.15 -11.49
C LYS A 79 3.87 -1.77 -11.02
N GLY A 80 3.58 -1.70 -9.71
CA GLY A 80 2.29 -2.12 -9.17
C GLY A 80 1.12 -1.33 -9.75
N LEU A 81 1.23 -0.01 -9.83
CA LEU A 81 0.21 0.83 -10.45
C LEU A 81 0.01 0.50 -11.93
N GLU A 82 1.08 0.27 -12.69
CA GLU A 82 1.02 -0.10 -14.11
C GLU A 82 0.25 -1.40 -14.31
N VAL A 83 0.54 -2.43 -13.50
CA VAL A 83 -0.20 -3.70 -13.52
C VAL A 83 -1.68 -3.48 -13.23
N LEU A 84 -2.00 -2.60 -12.27
CA LEU A 84 -3.38 -2.33 -11.87
C LEU A 84 -4.15 -1.38 -12.81
N GLN A 85 -3.53 -0.81 -13.86
CA GLN A 85 -4.25 0.10 -14.77
C GLN A 85 -5.42 -0.58 -15.50
N ASN A 86 -5.30 -1.88 -15.78
CA ASN A 86 -6.27 -2.66 -16.54
C ASN A 86 -6.91 -3.78 -15.71
N VAL A 87 -6.73 -3.77 -14.39
CA VAL A 87 -7.22 -4.80 -13.48
C VAL A 87 -8.22 -4.17 -12.52
N ASP A 88 -9.40 -4.77 -12.42
CA ASP A 88 -10.44 -4.36 -11.48
C ASP A 88 -10.13 -4.92 -10.08
N ASN A 89 -9.07 -4.41 -9.46
CA ASN A 89 -8.66 -4.75 -8.10
C ASN A 89 -8.43 -3.46 -7.30
N GLU A 90 -9.54 -2.89 -6.82
CA GLU A 90 -9.53 -1.65 -6.04
C GLU A 90 -8.75 -1.78 -4.73
N THR A 91 -8.82 -2.94 -4.07
CA THR A 91 -8.11 -3.20 -2.80
C THR A 91 -6.60 -3.04 -2.97
N SER A 92 -6.02 -3.71 -3.97
CA SER A 92 -4.59 -3.59 -4.24
C SER A 92 -4.22 -2.20 -4.75
N LYS A 93 -5.12 -1.52 -5.47
CA LYS A 93 -4.91 -0.13 -5.90
C LYS A 93 -4.85 0.84 -4.73
N ILE A 94 -5.74 0.70 -3.74
CA ILE A 94 -5.72 1.47 -2.49
C ILE A 94 -4.39 1.27 -1.76
N GLU A 95 -3.95 0.03 -1.62
CA GLU A 95 -2.70 -0.32 -0.92
C GLU A 95 -1.48 0.34 -1.59
N ILE A 96 -1.34 0.18 -2.92
CA ILE A 96 -0.22 0.74 -3.67
C ILE A 96 -0.24 2.27 -3.66
N LEU A 97 -1.41 2.90 -3.84
CA LEU A 97 -1.53 4.36 -3.80
C LEU A 97 -1.14 4.92 -2.42
N SER A 98 -1.57 4.27 -1.34
CA SER A 98 -1.27 4.69 0.03
C SER A 98 0.21 4.53 0.37
N LEU A 99 0.84 3.44 -0.07
CA LEU A 99 2.28 3.23 0.08
C LEU A 99 3.08 4.26 -0.74
N LEU A 100 2.66 4.57 -1.96
CA LEU A 100 3.34 5.56 -2.81
C LEU A 100 3.30 6.93 -2.19
N ALA A 101 2.12 7.34 -1.72
CA ALA A 101 1.98 8.60 -1.01
C ALA A 101 2.86 8.68 0.24
N THR A 102 2.97 7.57 0.99
CA THR A 102 3.84 7.49 2.17
C THR A 102 5.32 7.64 1.80
N VAL A 103 5.78 6.98 0.74
CA VAL A 103 7.16 7.07 0.25
C VAL A 103 7.46 8.49 -0.24
N GLU A 104 6.58 9.05 -1.08
CA GLU A 104 6.73 10.41 -1.61
C GLU A 104 6.75 11.47 -0.50
N SER A 105 5.90 11.31 0.53
CA SER A 105 5.91 12.17 1.71
C SER A 105 7.28 12.14 2.40
N ARG A 106 7.87 10.95 2.59
CA ARG A 106 9.20 10.78 3.18
C ARG A 106 10.34 11.30 2.31
N GLU A 107 10.17 11.28 0.98
CA GLU A 107 11.10 11.90 0.03
C GLU A 107 10.98 13.44 -0.03
N GLY A 108 9.97 14.03 0.63
CA GLY A 108 9.69 15.46 0.60
C GLY A 108 8.82 15.91 -0.58
N ASN A 109 8.28 14.96 -1.35
CA ASN A 109 7.39 15.20 -2.48
C ASN A 109 5.93 15.36 -2.00
N SER A 110 5.68 16.27 -1.06
CA SER A 110 4.39 16.39 -0.36
C SER A 110 3.19 16.59 -1.29
N GLN A 111 3.36 17.31 -2.42
CA GLN A 111 2.26 17.53 -3.36
C GLN A 111 1.84 16.25 -4.10
N ALA A 112 2.81 15.41 -4.47
CA ALA A 112 2.53 14.11 -5.09
C ALA A 112 1.85 13.18 -4.08
N ALA A 113 2.36 13.16 -2.84
CA ALA A 113 1.79 12.38 -1.76
C ALA A 113 0.31 12.72 -1.50
N ILE A 114 -0.03 14.01 -1.42
CA ILE A 114 -1.42 14.46 -1.27
C ILE A 114 -2.28 13.94 -2.42
N GLY A 115 -1.80 14.03 -3.67
CA GLY A 115 -2.53 13.55 -4.85
C GLY A 115 -2.81 12.04 -4.81
N HIS A 116 -1.84 11.23 -4.41
CA HIS A 116 -2.01 9.78 -4.29
C HIS A 116 -2.88 9.38 -3.09
N PHE A 117 -2.74 10.07 -1.94
CA PHE A 117 -3.65 9.87 -0.81
C PHE A 117 -5.10 10.24 -1.16
N GLN A 118 -5.34 11.33 -1.88
CA GLN A 118 -6.69 11.69 -2.33
C GLN A 118 -7.30 10.64 -3.26
N GLN A 119 -6.50 10.05 -4.17
CA GLN A 119 -6.96 8.94 -5.01
C GLN A 119 -7.29 7.70 -4.19
N SER A 120 -6.45 7.34 -3.21
CA SER A 120 -6.71 6.24 -2.30
C SER A 120 -7.99 6.46 -1.48
N LEU A 121 -8.16 7.68 -0.94
CA LEU A 121 -9.33 8.08 -0.16
C LEU A 121 -10.63 7.93 -0.97
N ALA A 122 -10.63 8.33 -2.24
CA ALA A 122 -11.81 8.21 -3.10
C ALA A 122 -12.25 6.75 -3.29
N LEU A 123 -11.30 5.82 -3.46
CA LEU A 123 -11.59 4.38 -3.56
C LEU A 123 -12.05 3.78 -2.22
N LEU A 124 -11.47 4.26 -1.12
CA LEU A 124 -11.87 3.88 0.23
C LEU A 124 -13.28 4.37 0.60
N GLU A 125 -13.67 5.56 0.12
CA GLU A 125 -15.02 6.11 0.22
C GLU A 125 -16.02 5.24 -0.59
N GLN A 126 -15.65 4.82 -1.80
CA GLN A 126 -16.48 3.93 -2.64
C GLN A 126 -16.69 2.55 -2.02
N SER A 127 -15.65 1.97 -1.44
CA SER A 127 -15.71 0.64 -0.79
C SER A 127 -16.32 0.65 0.61
N GLY A 128 -16.57 1.83 1.20
CA GLY A 128 -17.08 1.96 2.57
C GLY A 128 -16.07 1.53 3.66
N ASN A 129 -14.77 1.47 3.34
CA ASN A 129 -13.74 1.07 4.28
C ASN A 129 -13.36 2.24 5.21
N SER A 130 -14.14 2.45 6.26
CA SER A 130 -13.95 3.55 7.21
C SER A 130 -12.59 3.53 7.92
N ILE A 131 -12.00 2.36 8.16
CA ILE A 131 -10.69 2.24 8.81
C ILE A 131 -9.59 2.77 7.87
N GLY A 132 -9.62 2.36 6.59
CA GLY A 132 -8.67 2.87 5.61
C GLY A 132 -8.86 4.35 5.33
N GLN A 133 -10.11 4.84 5.27
CA GLN A 133 -10.39 6.29 5.17
C GLN A 133 -9.76 7.05 6.35
N ALA A 134 -9.90 6.52 7.57
CA ALA A 134 -9.34 7.14 8.76
C ALA A 134 -7.82 7.26 8.70
N TYR A 135 -7.15 6.20 8.27
CA TYR A 135 -5.71 6.18 8.07
C TYR A 135 -5.27 7.26 7.07
N VAL A 136 -5.85 7.28 5.87
CA VAL A 136 -5.49 8.24 4.82
C VAL A 136 -5.79 9.68 5.23
N LEU A 137 -6.91 9.93 5.91
CA LEU A 137 -7.26 11.26 6.41
C LEU A 137 -6.27 11.78 7.45
N ARG A 138 -5.69 10.92 8.29
CA ARG A 138 -4.65 11.31 9.26
C ARG A 138 -3.37 11.75 8.56
N GLU A 139 -2.93 10.99 7.58
CA GLU A 139 -1.74 11.35 6.79
C GLU A 139 -1.93 12.67 6.03
N LEU A 140 -3.13 12.89 5.46
CA LEU A 140 -3.48 14.15 4.82
C LEU A 140 -3.49 15.33 5.80
N VAL A 141 -4.02 15.16 7.01
CA VAL A 141 -3.97 16.19 8.07
C VAL A 141 -2.52 16.59 8.36
N THR A 142 -1.64 15.61 8.58
CA THR A 142 -0.21 15.88 8.84
C THR A 142 0.44 16.63 7.69
N LEU A 143 0.15 16.26 6.44
CA LEU A 143 0.68 16.94 5.25
C LEU A 143 0.17 18.38 5.12
N PHE A 144 -1.13 18.61 5.30
CA PHE A 144 -1.71 19.95 5.21
C PHE A 144 -1.26 20.87 6.35
N GLU A 145 -1.07 20.34 7.56
CA GLU A 145 -0.50 21.09 8.68
C GLU A 145 0.93 21.54 8.41
N ALA A 146 1.75 20.65 7.85
CA ALA A 146 3.11 20.98 7.45
C ALA A 146 3.15 22.07 6.35
N GLN A 147 2.13 22.14 5.50
CA GLN A 147 1.98 23.18 4.47
C GLN A 147 1.32 24.48 4.99
N GLY A 148 0.76 24.47 6.21
CA GLY A 148 -0.02 25.58 6.74
C GLY A 148 -1.40 25.75 6.09
N ASP A 149 -1.92 24.74 5.39
CA ASP A 149 -3.26 24.76 4.79
C ASP A 149 -4.32 24.45 5.85
N ALA A 150 -4.73 25.50 6.57
CA ALA A 150 -5.73 25.39 7.63
C ALA A 150 -7.12 24.99 7.11
N VAL A 151 -7.44 25.24 5.83
CA VAL A 151 -8.73 24.91 5.23
C VAL A 151 -8.82 23.40 5.02
N GLN A 152 -7.86 22.83 4.30
CA GLN A 152 -7.82 21.39 4.02
C GLN A 152 -7.61 20.56 5.29
N THR A 153 -6.81 21.05 6.24
CA THR A 153 -6.65 20.44 7.57
C THR A 153 -7.99 20.32 8.29
N ARG A 154 -8.77 21.40 8.31
CA ARG A 154 -10.07 21.42 8.99
C ARG A 154 -11.06 20.48 8.31
N GLU A 155 -11.11 20.48 6.98
CA GLU A 155 -11.96 19.57 6.21
C GLU A 155 -11.66 18.10 6.51
N CYS A 156 -10.37 17.70 6.49
CA CYS A 156 -9.96 16.33 6.78
C CYS A 156 -10.29 15.92 8.22
N ARG A 157 -10.06 16.80 9.20
CA ARG A 157 -10.42 16.54 10.61
C ARG A 157 -11.93 16.39 10.79
N THR A 158 -12.75 17.19 10.10
CA THR A 158 -14.21 17.05 10.15
C THR A 158 -14.67 15.72 9.56
N LYS A 159 -14.13 15.30 8.41
CA LYS A 159 -14.42 13.98 7.85
C LYS A 159 -14.05 12.85 8.81
N LEU A 160 -12.87 12.94 9.43
CA LEU A 160 -12.38 11.93 10.36
C LEU A 160 -13.24 11.83 11.63
N ALA A 161 -13.68 12.97 12.18
CA ALA A 161 -14.60 13.00 13.31
C ALA A 161 -15.96 12.37 12.96
N ALA A 162 -16.50 12.66 11.77
CA ALA A 162 -17.75 12.06 11.32
C ALA A 162 -17.66 10.52 11.18
N LEU A 163 -16.52 9.98 10.73
CA LEU A 163 -16.28 8.54 10.70
C LEU A 163 -16.24 7.93 12.11
N ALA A 164 -15.60 8.62 13.06
CA ALA A 164 -15.51 8.20 14.45
C ALA A 164 -16.90 8.08 15.09
N GLU A 165 -17.76 9.07 14.87
CA GLU A 165 -19.15 9.10 15.39
C GLU A 165 -20.01 7.96 14.83
N GLN A 166 -19.74 7.52 13.60
CA GLN A 166 -20.45 6.42 12.95
C GLN A 166 -19.92 5.04 13.36
N SER A 167 -18.72 4.97 13.93
CA SER A 167 -18.08 3.73 14.33
C SER A 167 -18.23 3.48 15.84
N SER A 168 -18.61 2.27 16.23
CA SER A 168 -18.70 1.84 17.63
C SER A 168 -17.32 1.76 18.34
N ASP A 169 -16.23 1.92 17.58
CA ASP A 169 -14.87 1.55 17.97
C ASP A 169 -13.96 2.79 17.92
N SER A 170 -14.01 3.60 18.99
CA SER A 170 -13.40 4.94 19.06
C SER A 170 -11.86 4.94 19.10
N ALA A 171 -11.22 3.79 19.37
CA ALA A 171 -9.77 3.70 19.57
C ALA A 171 -8.95 3.99 18.29
N PHE A 172 -9.49 3.68 17.11
CA PHE A 172 -8.83 3.97 15.83
C PHE A 172 -8.93 5.42 15.40
N PHE A 173 -9.80 6.20 16.05
CA PHE A 173 -10.12 7.58 15.68
C PHE A 173 -9.59 8.61 16.68
N ASP A 174 -9.14 8.16 17.84
CA ASP A 174 -8.71 9.06 18.91
C ASP A 174 -7.44 9.85 18.52
N PHE A 175 -7.51 11.16 18.79
CA PHE A 175 -6.52 12.18 18.46
C PHE A 175 -5.69 12.56 19.68
N SER A 176 -5.59 11.70 20.71
CA SER A 176 -4.80 12.05 21.88
C SER A 176 -3.36 12.35 21.47
N SER A 177 -3.09 13.64 21.53
CA SER A 177 -1.87 14.32 21.16
C SER A 177 -0.69 13.64 21.83
N ASN A 178 0.29 13.21 21.03
CA ASN A 178 1.66 13.21 21.52
C ASN A 178 1.98 14.67 21.86
N ASP A 179 1.91 14.98 23.16
CA ASP A 179 2.53 16.16 23.77
C ASP A 179 4.05 16.18 23.49
#